data_AF-A0AA39FDN1-F1
#
_entry.id   AF-A0AA39FDN1-F1
#
_cell.length_a   1.000
_cell.length_b   1.000
_cell.length_c   1.000
_cell.angle_alpha   90.00
_cell.angle_beta   90.00
_cell.angle_gamma   90.00
#
_symmetry.space_group_name_H-M   'P 1'
#
loop_
_entity.id
_entity.type
_entity.pdbx_description
1 polymer ?
#
loop_
_entity_poly.entity_id
_entity_poly.type
_entity_poly.pdbx_seq_one_letter_code
_entity_poly.pdbx_strand_id
1 'polypeptide(L)'
;MQLQLRKSLTTVIALSLLAQSTVGNYINFADSLRPEESNEDIYDSDFGDTNLIADYPFVLPSTKLEKNKEWMNVTMSQGLHLLMRGQSYELKCEAAGKPAPEIYWIRGVEIKKQVNKLRHSTRTYYSCNRQEPDMAKVESKYIINCASDTNAGPIHCVAISGRFVEIKSAIIKIDGSSLREGSCNIQQSPIITKFRPTLLSVQGSTIILPCDAWGNPRPQIFWQIRGDTGATDLENDSRIKLLKDGGLLIKSLQWNDLGEYICIANSSLGEDRAMTFVYPLQSSIQ
;
A
#
# COMPACT_ATOMS: atom_id res chain seq x y z
N MET A 1 -57.16 -67.87 1.37
CA MET A 1 -57.34 -66.65 2.20
C MET A 1 -56.57 -65.52 1.51
N GLN A 2 -57.08 -64.98 0.39
CA GLN A 2 -57.84 -63.72 0.32
C GLN A 2 -57.16 -62.57 1.09
N LEU A 3 -56.45 -61.69 0.39
CA LEU A 3 -56.83 -60.27 0.32
C LEU A 3 -56.29 -59.64 -0.97
N GLN A 4 -57.13 -58.80 -1.56
CA GLN A 4 -57.06 -58.20 -2.89
C GLN A 4 -57.06 -56.66 -2.74
N LEU A 5 -56.67 -55.98 -3.83
CA LEU A 5 -56.98 -54.59 -4.23
C LEU A 5 -56.20 -53.47 -3.51
N ARG A 6 -55.72 -52.39 -4.18
CA ARG A 6 -56.25 -51.71 -5.37
C ARG A 6 -55.17 -50.85 -6.07
N LYS A 7 -55.28 -50.75 -7.39
CA LYS A 7 -54.55 -49.89 -8.34
C LYS A 7 -54.99 -48.42 -8.24
N SER A 8 -54.16 -47.47 -8.66
CA SER A 8 -54.58 -46.47 -9.67
C SER A 8 -53.39 -45.75 -10.30
N LEU A 9 -53.39 -45.69 -11.63
CA LEU A 9 -52.47 -45.02 -12.53
C LEU A 9 -53.37 -44.34 -13.58
N THR A 10 -53.32 -43.01 -13.70
CA THR A 10 -53.93 -42.21 -14.79
C THR A 10 -53.15 -40.87 -14.88
N THR A 11 -52.34 -40.56 -15.91
CA THR A 11 -52.66 -39.96 -17.25
C THR A 11 -53.50 -38.67 -17.14
N VAL A 12 -53.31 -37.51 -17.80
CA VAL A 12 -52.53 -37.07 -19.00
C VAL A 12 -52.96 -35.58 -19.31
N ILE A 13 -52.10 -34.74 -19.92
CA ILE A 13 -52.40 -33.53 -20.78
C ILE A 13 -53.01 -32.27 -20.10
N ALA A 14 -52.80 -31.01 -20.51
CA ALA A 14 -51.84 -30.26 -21.34
C ALA A 14 -52.21 -28.75 -21.29
N LEU A 15 -51.44 -27.95 -22.05
CA LEU A 15 -51.81 -26.72 -22.76
C LEU A 15 -51.65 -25.35 -22.08
N SER A 16 -50.63 -24.67 -22.60
CA SER A 16 -50.53 -23.23 -22.84
C SER A 16 -51.79 -22.64 -23.47
N LEU A 17 -52.11 -21.39 -23.11
CA LEU A 17 -52.81 -20.45 -23.99
C LEU A 17 -52.54 -19.00 -23.59
N LEU A 18 -52.22 -18.23 -24.62
CA LEU A 18 -52.11 -16.78 -24.68
C LEU A 18 -53.48 -16.12 -24.46
N ALA A 19 -53.49 -14.93 -23.85
CA ALA A 19 -54.56 -13.96 -24.03
C ALA A 19 -53.94 -12.59 -24.29
N GLN A 20 -54.10 -12.11 -25.52
CA GLN A 20 -53.94 -10.72 -25.92
C GLN A 20 -55.32 -10.05 -25.98
N SER A 21 -55.26 -8.71 -26.08
CA SER A 21 -56.29 -7.77 -26.57
C SER A 21 -57.14 -7.15 -25.45
N THR A 22 -57.49 -5.85 -25.44
CA THR A 22 -57.71 -4.88 -26.54
C THR A 22 -57.66 -3.43 -26.04
N VAL A 23 -57.09 -2.54 -26.88
CA VAL A 23 -57.63 -1.25 -27.39
C VAL A 23 -57.89 -0.05 -26.46
N GLY A 24 -57.33 1.10 -26.87
CA GLY A 24 -57.80 2.46 -26.59
C GLY A 24 -56.76 3.51 -27.03
N ASN A 25 -56.56 3.74 -28.34
CA ASN A 25 -57.10 4.85 -29.17
C ASN A 25 -56.50 6.26 -28.98
N TYR A 26 -55.84 6.70 -30.06
CA TYR A 26 -55.74 8.05 -30.68
C TYR A 26 -55.39 9.29 -29.84
N ILE A 27 -54.20 9.84 -30.10
CA ILE A 27 -54.06 11.23 -30.60
C ILE A 27 -52.70 11.42 -31.31
N ASN A 28 -52.76 12.00 -32.51
CA ASN A 28 -51.61 12.60 -33.23
C ASN A 28 -51.18 13.87 -32.50
N PHE A 29 -49.89 14.20 -32.51
CA PHE A 29 -49.37 15.52 -32.88
C PHE A 29 -47.84 15.43 -33.07
N ALA A 30 -47.39 15.79 -34.27
CA ALA A 30 -46.00 16.15 -34.52
C ALA A 30 -45.82 17.60 -34.07
N ASP A 31 -44.77 17.89 -33.30
CA ASP A 31 -43.76 18.89 -33.66
C ASP A 31 -42.73 19.13 -32.54
N SER A 32 -41.56 19.53 -33.01
CA SER A 32 -40.57 20.38 -32.35
C SER A 32 -39.36 19.73 -31.68
N LEU A 33 -38.23 20.29 -32.10
CA LEU A 33 -36.85 20.02 -31.77
C LEU A 33 -36.47 20.61 -30.40
N ARG A 34 -35.36 20.03 -29.90
CA ARG A 34 -34.38 20.46 -28.89
C ARG A 34 -34.51 19.93 -27.45
N PRO A 35 -33.36 19.59 -26.82
CA PRO A 35 -33.30 18.79 -25.63
C PRO A 35 -33.41 19.67 -24.37
N GLU A 36 -34.24 19.23 -23.43
CA GLU A 36 -34.07 19.61 -22.03
C GLU A 36 -33.21 18.54 -21.34
N GLU A 37 -32.15 19.05 -20.73
CA GLU A 37 -31.22 18.37 -19.85
C GLU A 37 -31.94 18.18 -18.50
N SER A 38 -32.18 16.94 -18.10
CA SER A 38 -32.56 16.62 -16.73
C SER A 38 -31.75 15.43 -16.23
N ASN A 39 -30.98 15.71 -15.18
CA ASN A 39 -30.28 14.78 -14.32
C ASN A 39 -31.11 13.53 -14.02
N GLU A 40 -30.51 12.35 -14.25
CA GLU A 40 -30.73 11.20 -13.40
C GLU A 40 -29.39 10.79 -12.78
N ASP A 41 -29.31 11.04 -11.48
CA ASP A 41 -28.32 10.45 -10.58
C ASP A 41 -28.47 8.92 -10.62
N ILE A 42 -27.50 8.24 -11.22
CA ILE A 42 -27.28 6.82 -10.97
C ILE A 42 -26.06 6.70 -10.06
N TYR A 43 -26.35 6.47 -8.78
CA TYR A 43 -25.43 5.81 -7.86
C TYR A 43 -25.08 4.43 -8.45
N ASP A 44 -23.88 4.28 -8.98
CA ASP A 44 -23.29 2.96 -9.17
C ASP A 44 -22.14 2.76 -8.19
N SER A 45 -22.49 2.06 -7.12
CA SER A 45 -21.60 1.57 -6.09
C SER A 45 -20.99 0.25 -6.53
N ASP A 46 -19.94 0.29 -7.35
CA ASP A 46 -18.90 -0.76 -7.38
C ASP A 46 -17.72 -0.35 -8.29
N PHE A 47 -16.63 0.12 -7.69
CA PHE A 47 -15.32 0.18 -8.39
C PHE A 47 -14.20 -0.13 -7.40
N GLY A 48 -14.03 -1.44 -7.17
CA GLY A 48 -12.75 -2.02 -6.79
C GLY A 48 -11.79 -2.01 -7.98
N ASP A 49 -10.53 -1.69 -7.67
CA ASP A 49 -9.32 -1.90 -8.47
C ASP A 49 -9.14 -1.16 -9.82
N THR A 50 -7.89 -0.73 -10.00
CA THR A 50 -7.18 -0.31 -11.24
C THR A 50 -7.13 1.18 -11.58
N ASN A 51 -5.97 1.79 -11.30
CA ASN A 51 -5.52 3.07 -11.86
C ASN A 51 -5.17 2.89 -13.36
N LEU A 52 -5.85 3.59 -14.27
CA LEU A 52 -5.57 3.64 -15.70
C LEU A 52 -5.77 5.05 -16.30
N ILE A 53 -4.97 5.35 -17.36
CA ILE A 53 -5.05 6.44 -18.39
C ILE A 53 -4.39 7.80 -17.99
N ALA A 54 -3.67 8.61 -18.80
CA ALA A 54 -3.32 8.70 -20.24
C ALA A 54 -1.92 9.36 -20.48
N ASP A 55 -1.40 9.24 -21.71
CA ASP A 55 -0.14 9.78 -22.27
C ASP A 55 -0.07 11.32 -22.41
N TYR A 56 1.16 11.91 -22.33
CA TYR A 56 1.66 12.99 -23.23
C TYR A 56 3.19 13.23 -23.06
N PRO A 57 3.91 13.80 -24.07
CA PRO A 57 5.32 13.55 -24.35
C PRO A 57 6.30 14.59 -23.81
N PHE A 58 7.56 14.18 -23.80
CA PHE A 58 8.74 14.84 -23.23
C PHE A 58 9.52 15.65 -24.27
N VAL A 59 9.97 16.86 -23.89
CA VAL A 59 11.16 17.51 -24.47
C VAL A 59 11.97 18.13 -23.34
N LEU A 60 13.27 17.82 -23.29
CA LEU A 60 14.32 18.58 -22.60
C LEU A 60 15.48 18.69 -23.60
N PRO A 61 16.20 19.82 -23.70
CA PRO A 61 17.21 20.10 -22.67
C PRO A 61 17.59 21.57 -22.44
N SER A 62 18.04 21.90 -21.22
CA SER A 62 19.22 22.74 -21.04
C SER A 62 19.79 22.59 -19.62
N THR A 63 21.09 22.40 -19.59
CA THR A 63 21.97 22.28 -18.43
C THR A 63 22.09 23.58 -17.62
N LYS A 64 22.02 23.45 -16.29
CA LYS A 64 22.73 24.31 -15.34
C LYS A 64 23.00 23.50 -14.06
N LEU A 65 24.27 23.36 -13.71
CA LEU A 65 24.73 22.70 -12.48
C LEU A 65 24.49 23.68 -11.33
N GLU A 66 23.37 23.54 -10.61
CA GLU A 66 22.97 24.48 -9.56
C GLU A 66 22.93 23.83 -8.16
N LYS A 67 23.32 24.64 -7.17
CA LYS A 67 23.49 24.33 -5.75
C LYS A 67 22.23 23.72 -5.13
N ASN A 68 22.24 22.40 -4.92
CA ASN A 68 21.55 21.62 -3.88
C ASN A 68 21.51 20.17 -4.37
N LYS A 69 22.61 19.44 -4.17
CA LYS A 69 22.83 18.14 -4.79
C LYS A 69 21.79 17.14 -4.25
N GLU A 70 20.77 16.83 -5.04
CA GLU A 70 19.92 15.67 -4.82
C GLU A 70 20.81 14.42 -4.72
N TRP A 71 20.51 13.53 -3.77
CA TRP A 71 21.30 12.33 -3.54
C TRP A 71 20.43 11.22 -2.95
N MET A 72 20.82 9.98 -3.21
CA MET A 72 20.22 8.81 -2.58
C MET A 72 21.30 7.74 -2.39
N ASN A 73 21.29 7.10 -1.23
CA ASN A 73 22.07 5.89 -0.96
C ASN A 73 21.11 4.75 -0.62
N VAL A 74 21.51 3.51 -0.95
CA VAL A 74 20.72 2.31 -0.65
C VAL A 74 21.63 1.19 -0.21
N THR A 75 21.29 0.54 0.89
CA THR A 75 22.01 -0.61 1.45
C THR A 75 21.06 -1.80 1.60
N MET A 76 21.53 -2.97 1.21
CA MET A 76 20.83 -4.26 1.35
C MET A 76 21.88 -5.37 1.26
N SER A 77 21.71 -6.48 1.97
CA SER A 77 22.54 -7.66 1.70
C SER A 77 22.21 -8.21 0.30
N GLN A 78 23.26 -8.42 -0.49
CA GLN A 78 23.15 -8.84 -1.90
C GLN A 78 23.75 -10.24 -2.06
N GLY A 79 23.41 -10.88 -3.19
CA GLY A 79 23.96 -12.20 -3.54
C GLY A 79 23.00 -13.35 -3.20
N LEU A 80 23.56 -14.53 -2.96
CA LEU A 80 22.81 -15.77 -2.73
C LEU A 80 22.51 -15.98 -1.25
N HIS A 81 21.23 -16.17 -0.93
CA HIS A 81 20.76 -16.54 0.40
C HIS A 81 20.17 -17.96 0.33
N LEU A 82 20.76 -18.87 1.09
CA LEU A 82 20.32 -20.26 1.22
C LEU A 82 19.41 -20.40 2.44
N LEU A 83 18.17 -20.84 2.24
CA LEU A 83 17.19 -21.04 3.30
C LEU A 83 16.78 -22.52 3.31
N MET A 84 16.58 -23.10 4.49
CA MET A 84 15.96 -24.42 4.62
C MET A 84 14.44 -24.29 4.51
N ARG A 85 13.75 -25.33 4.04
CA ARG A 85 12.27 -25.37 4.02
C ARG A 85 11.70 -25.16 5.44
N GLY A 86 10.72 -24.28 5.57
CA GLY A 86 10.09 -23.89 6.85
C GLY A 86 10.87 -22.85 7.67
N GLN A 87 12.07 -22.43 7.24
CA GLN A 87 12.85 -21.42 7.94
C GLN A 87 12.21 -20.02 7.85
N SER A 88 12.21 -19.27 8.96
CA SER A 88 11.91 -17.84 8.95
C SER A 88 13.14 -17.04 8.52
N TYR A 89 12.94 -16.01 7.70
CA TYR A 89 13.99 -15.20 7.13
C TYR A 89 13.58 -13.73 7.02
N GLU A 90 14.53 -12.84 7.31
CA GLU A 90 14.37 -11.39 7.21
C GLU A 90 15.49 -10.82 6.32
N LEU A 91 15.09 -9.99 5.36
CA LEU A 91 16.01 -9.21 4.52
C LEU A 91 15.75 -7.72 4.73
N LYS A 92 16.76 -6.99 5.20
CA LYS A 92 16.66 -5.56 5.49
C LYS A 92 17.19 -4.72 4.32
N CYS A 93 16.46 -3.67 3.96
CA CYS A 93 16.90 -2.62 3.05
C CYS A 93 16.78 -1.24 3.72
N GLU A 94 17.81 -0.42 3.59
CA GLU A 94 17.81 0.96 4.07
C GLU A 94 18.09 1.92 2.91
N ALA A 95 17.40 3.06 2.90
CA ALA A 95 17.65 4.12 1.94
C ALA A 95 17.65 5.47 2.66
N ALA A 96 18.63 6.32 2.36
CA ALA A 96 18.60 7.72 2.77
C ALA A 96 18.79 8.62 1.55
N GLY A 97 18.12 9.75 1.54
CA GLY A 97 18.19 10.64 0.39
C GLY A 97 17.53 12.00 0.60
N LYS A 98 17.85 12.90 -0.33
CA LYS A 98 17.20 14.18 -0.56
C LYS A 98 16.81 14.27 -2.05
N PRO A 99 15.51 14.30 -2.39
CA PRO A 99 14.33 14.22 -1.51
C PRO A 99 14.21 12.91 -0.70
N ALA A 100 13.33 12.87 0.31
CA ALA A 100 13.08 11.66 1.09
C ALA A 100 12.78 10.43 0.18
N PRO A 101 13.48 9.30 0.34
CA PRO A 101 13.28 8.14 -0.51
C PRO A 101 12.06 7.30 -0.10
N GLU A 102 11.56 6.49 -1.03
CA GLU A 102 10.57 5.43 -0.79
C GLU A 102 11.12 4.07 -1.22
N ILE A 103 10.84 3.03 -0.42
CA ILE A 103 11.30 1.66 -0.67
C ILE A 103 10.14 0.75 -1.09
N TYR A 104 10.39 -0.07 -2.11
CA TYR A 104 9.49 -1.10 -2.62
C TYR A 104 10.22 -2.44 -2.77
N TRP A 105 9.54 -3.53 -2.42
CA TRP A 105 10.01 -4.90 -2.64
C TRP A 105 9.38 -5.49 -3.89
N ILE A 106 10.21 -6.03 -4.80
CA ILE A 106 9.76 -6.62 -6.06
C ILE A 106 10.35 -8.02 -6.21
N ARG A 107 9.50 -9.03 -6.46
CA ARG A 107 9.91 -10.41 -6.75
C ARG A 107 9.93 -10.68 -8.26
N GLY A 108 10.83 -11.57 -8.67
CA GLY A 108 10.87 -12.11 -10.03
C GLY A 108 11.79 -11.35 -10.97
N VAL A 109 11.86 -11.82 -12.22
CA VAL A 109 12.89 -11.41 -13.19
C VAL A 109 12.51 -10.16 -14.00
N GLU A 110 11.21 -9.86 -14.11
CA GLU A 110 10.69 -8.76 -14.95
C GLU A 110 10.62 -7.45 -14.15
N ILE A 111 11.77 -6.96 -13.70
CA ILE A 111 11.86 -5.78 -12.84
C ILE A 111 11.61 -4.48 -13.60
N LYS A 112 12.07 -4.36 -14.85
CA LYS A 112 12.06 -3.09 -15.60
C LYS A 112 10.64 -2.58 -15.83
N LYS A 113 9.71 -3.47 -16.23
CA LYS A 113 8.30 -3.11 -16.43
C LYS A 113 7.64 -2.64 -15.12
N GLN A 114 7.92 -3.33 -14.01
CA GLN A 114 7.36 -3.00 -12.69
C GLN A 114 7.92 -1.68 -12.14
N VAL A 115 9.22 -1.46 -12.25
CA VAL A 115 9.87 -0.19 -11.86
C VAL A 115 9.39 0.97 -12.70
N ASN A 116 9.17 0.77 -14.01
CA ASN A 116 8.58 1.80 -14.85
C ASN A 116 7.16 2.15 -14.39
N LYS A 117 6.32 1.16 -14.08
CA LYS A 117 4.98 1.41 -13.53
C LYS A 117 5.05 2.19 -12.21
N LEU A 118 5.97 1.82 -11.32
CA LEU A 118 6.20 2.51 -10.05
C LEU A 118 6.62 3.97 -10.28
N ARG A 119 7.64 4.23 -11.12
CA ARG A 119 8.08 5.59 -11.47
C ARG A 119 6.95 6.51 -11.89
N HIS A 120 5.99 6.00 -12.67
CA HIS A 120 4.84 6.80 -13.08
C HIS A 120 3.91 7.08 -11.89
N SER A 121 3.57 6.07 -11.08
CA SER A 121 2.75 6.28 -9.88
C SER A 121 3.38 7.24 -8.88
N THR A 122 4.69 7.14 -8.64
CA THR A 122 5.39 8.02 -7.72
C THR A 122 5.42 9.44 -8.28
N ARG A 123 5.74 9.63 -9.58
CA ARG A 123 5.70 10.95 -10.26
C ARG A 123 4.34 11.63 -10.30
N THR A 124 3.26 10.87 -10.48
CA THR A 124 1.89 11.43 -10.45
C THR A 124 1.44 11.74 -9.03
N TYR A 125 1.91 10.98 -8.02
CA TYR A 125 1.79 11.36 -6.60
C TYR A 125 2.62 12.61 -6.25
N TYR A 126 3.76 12.81 -6.93
CA TYR A 126 4.65 13.97 -6.77
C TYR A 126 4.13 15.26 -7.44
N SER A 127 2.98 15.23 -8.12
CA SER A 127 2.37 16.41 -8.75
C SER A 127 1.00 16.68 -8.10
N CYS A 128 0.91 17.84 -7.42
CA CYS A 128 -0.26 18.46 -6.79
C CYS A 128 -0.43 18.22 -5.26
N ASN A 129 0.13 19.16 -4.47
CA ASN A 129 -0.26 19.57 -3.11
C ASN A 129 0.23 18.81 -1.85
N ARG A 130 1.30 18.01 -1.88
CA ARG A 130 2.01 17.62 -0.63
C ARG A 130 3.40 18.24 -0.61
N GLN A 131 3.62 19.23 0.25
CA GLN A 131 4.97 19.68 0.62
C GLN A 131 5.69 18.48 1.23
N GLU A 132 6.61 17.91 0.47
CA GLU A 132 7.32 16.69 0.81
C GLU A 132 8.39 16.91 1.87
N PRO A 133 8.78 15.86 2.61
CA PRO A 133 9.96 15.91 3.43
C PRO A 133 11.23 16.04 2.59
N ASP A 134 12.03 17.04 2.94
CA ASP A 134 13.29 17.37 2.26
C ASP A 134 14.29 16.22 2.31
N MET A 135 14.35 15.49 3.42
CA MET A 135 15.31 14.41 3.61
C MET A 135 14.76 13.37 4.58
N ALA A 136 14.99 12.09 4.29
CA ALA A 136 14.64 11.03 5.23
C ALA A 136 15.62 9.86 5.14
N LYS A 137 15.70 9.10 6.24
CA LYS A 137 16.13 7.70 6.23
C LYS A 137 14.88 6.82 6.28
N VAL A 138 14.83 5.79 5.46
CA VAL A 138 13.76 4.79 5.43
C VAL A 138 14.36 3.41 5.62
N GLU A 139 13.74 2.61 6.47
CA GLU A 139 14.09 1.21 6.66
C GLU A 139 12.88 0.35 6.30
N SER A 140 13.13 -0.71 5.53
CA SER A 140 12.11 -1.70 5.21
C SER A 140 12.66 -3.13 5.31
N LYS A 141 11.83 -4.04 5.79
CA LYS A 141 12.14 -5.46 5.97
C LYS A 141 11.23 -6.31 5.07
N TYR A 142 11.84 -7.23 4.34
CA TYR A 142 11.15 -8.30 3.63
C TYR A 142 11.17 -9.56 4.49
N ILE A 143 9.99 -10.03 4.90
CA ILE A 143 9.83 -11.16 5.82
C ILE A 143 9.30 -12.38 5.07
N ILE A 144 9.99 -13.51 5.25
CA ILE A 144 9.50 -14.85 4.92
C ILE A 144 9.32 -15.57 6.25
N ASN A 145 8.10 -15.92 6.59
CA ASN A 145 7.80 -16.64 7.83
C ASN A 145 7.95 -18.15 7.68
N CYS A 146 7.60 -18.69 6.51
CA CYS A 146 7.73 -20.10 6.16
C CYS A 146 8.42 -20.20 4.80
N ALA A 147 9.72 -20.47 4.78
CA ALA A 147 10.43 -20.64 3.51
C ALA A 147 9.91 -21.86 2.74
N SER A 148 9.47 -21.63 1.51
CA SER A 148 8.98 -22.66 0.59
C SER A 148 9.52 -22.40 -0.82
N ASP A 149 9.36 -23.37 -1.72
CA ASP A 149 9.82 -23.25 -3.11
C ASP A 149 9.22 -22.04 -3.84
N THR A 150 8.04 -21.58 -3.41
CA THR A 150 7.40 -20.34 -3.93
C THR A 150 8.19 -19.08 -3.62
N ASN A 151 9.00 -19.11 -2.54
CA ASN A 151 9.82 -18.00 -2.12
C ASN A 151 11.13 -17.90 -2.90
N ALA A 152 11.54 -18.96 -3.61
CA ALA A 152 12.77 -18.99 -4.38
C ALA A 152 12.77 -17.96 -5.53
N GLY A 153 13.98 -17.57 -5.93
CA GLY A 153 14.22 -16.65 -7.04
C GLY A 153 14.72 -15.27 -6.60
N PRO A 154 14.81 -14.33 -7.56
CA PRO A 154 15.32 -13.00 -7.29
C PRO A 154 14.31 -12.14 -6.52
N ILE A 155 14.83 -11.38 -5.56
CA ILE A 155 14.14 -10.35 -4.80
C ILE A 155 14.92 -9.04 -4.92
N HIS A 156 14.19 -7.96 -5.11
CA HIS A 156 14.75 -6.64 -5.37
C HIS A 156 14.21 -5.62 -4.36
N CYS A 157 15.12 -4.90 -3.70
CA CYS A 157 14.80 -3.64 -3.03
C CYS A 157 14.97 -2.51 -4.04
N VAL A 158 13.89 -1.78 -4.30
CA VAL A 158 13.86 -0.62 -5.19
C VAL A 158 13.62 0.62 -4.35
N ALA A 159 14.58 1.53 -4.33
CA ALA A 159 14.42 2.84 -3.71
C ALA A 159 14.21 3.91 -4.78
N ILE A 160 13.25 4.81 -4.56
CA ILE A 160 12.93 5.94 -5.44
C ILE A 160 13.03 7.23 -4.63
N SER A 161 13.76 8.22 -5.14
CA SER A 161 13.86 9.57 -4.56
C SER A 161 13.88 10.59 -5.70
N GLY A 162 12.79 11.35 -5.85
CA GLY A 162 12.62 12.29 -6.95
C GLY A 162 12.79 11.62 -8.32
N ARG A 163 13.95 11.85 -8.97
CA ARG A 163 14.30 11.25 -10.26
C ARG A 163 15.20 10.02 -10.16
N PHE A 164 15.80 9.79 -8.99
CA PHE A 164 16.71 8.68 -8.76
C PHE A 164 15.93 7.39 -8.51
N VAL A 165 16.46 6.31 -9.07
CA VAL A 165 15.99 4.95 -8.83
C VAL A 165 17.22 4.08 -8.63
N GLU A 166 17.32 3.45 -7.46
CA GLU A 166 18.39 2.51 -7.13
C GLU A 166 17.78 1.14 -6.82
N ILE A 167 18.47 0.10 -7.28
CA ILE A 167 17.99 -1.28 -7.18
C ILE A 167 19.08 -2.15 -6.57
N LYS A 168 18.78 -2.77 -5.44
CA LYS A 168 19.61 -3.81 -4.83
C LYS A 168 18.92 -5.15 -4.97
N SER A 169 19.69 -6.18 -5.32
CA SER A 169 19.14 -7.50 -5.65
C SER A 169 19.81 -8.62 -4.85
N ALA A 170 19.00 -9.59 -4.46
CA ALA A 170 19.42 -10.84 -3.83
C ALA A 170 18.68 -12.02 -4.49
N ILE A 171 19.21 -13.22 -4.35
CA ILE A 171 18.61 -14.47 -4.84
C ILE A 171 18.35 -15.37 -3.65
N ILE A 172 17.11 -15.81 -3.49
CA ILE A 172 16.71 -16.77 -2.48
C ILE A 172 16.72 -18.16 -3.12
N LYS A 173 17.43 -19.11 -2.49
CA LYS A 173 17.39 -20.52 -2.86
C LYS A 173 16.95 -21.33 -1.65
N ILE A 174 16.05 -22.27 -1.88
CA ILE A 174 15.55 -23.19 -0.85
C ILE A 174 16.33 -24.50 -0.95
N ASP A 175 16.87 -24.95 0.16
CA ASP A 175 17.42 -26.29 0.30
C ASP A 175 16.34 -27.26 0.82
N GLY A 176 16.17 -28.36 0.09
CA GLY A 176 15.20 -29.42 0.38
C GLY A 176 15.77 -30.58 1.19
N SER A 177 17.03 -30.49 1.65
CA SER A 177 17.78 -31.60 2.25
C SER A 177 17.42 -31.96 3.71
N SER A 178 16.41 -31.33 4.33
CA SER A 178 15.99 -31.61 5.72
C SER A 178 14.51 -32.00 5.87
N LEU A 179 14.31 -32.94 6.79
CA LEU A 179 13.15 -33.79 7.05
C LEU A 179 12.01 -33.06 7.79
N ARG A 180 10.79 -33.42 7.40
CA ARG A 180 9.46 -33.03 7.90
C ARG A 180 8.87 -31.81 7.20
N GLU A 181 7.79 -32.07 6.45
CA GLU A 181 6.65 -31.14 6.32
C GLU A 181 6.13 -30.83 7.74
N GLY A 182 6.85 -29.98 8.46
CA GLY A 182 6.39 -29.44 9.73
C GLY A 182 5.38 -28.34 9.43
N SER A 183 4.14 -28.57 9.84
CA SER A 183 3.01 -27.64 9.75
C SER A 183 3.44 -26.20 10.07
N CYS A 184 3.54 -25.34 9.05
CA CYS A 184 3.71 -23.90 9.21
C CYS A 184 2.42 -23.31 9.80
N ASN A 185 2.23 -23.49 11.10
CA ASN A 185 1.14 -22.90 11.87
C ASN A 185 1.67 -21.63 12.55
N ILE A 186 1.92 -20.61 11.74
CA ILE A 186 2.82 -19.52 12.14
C ILE A 186 2.00 -18.38 12.69
N GLN A 187 1.59 -18.57 13.93
CA GLN A 187 1.44 -17.44 14.83
C GLN A 187 2.77 -16.68 14.88
N GLN A 188 2.73 -15.38 14.64
CA GLN A 188 3.91 -14.53 14.69
C GLN A 188 3.58 -13.25 15.45
N SER A 189 4.41 -12.94 16.45
CA SER A 189 4.45 -11.62 17.08
C SER A 189 4.67 -10.51 16.05
N PRO A 190 4.20 -9.28 16.29
CA PRO A 190 4.30 -8.20 15.33
C PRO A 190 5.76 -7.90 14.97
N ILE A 191 5.99 -7.52 13.72
CA ILE A 191 7.26 -7.02 13.21
C ILE A 191 6.96 -5.79 12.37
N ILE A 192 7.49 -4.64 12.74
CA ILE A 192 7.41 -3.43 11.93
C ILE A 192 8.33 -3.59 10.72
N THR A 193 7.72 -3.59 9.54
CA THR A 193 8.36 -3.87 8.24
C THR A 193 8.67 -2.62 7.44
N LYS A 194 8.15 -1.45 7.81
CA LYS A 194 8.51 -0.17 7.18
C LYS A 194 8.34 0.98 8.16
N PHE A 195 9.38 1.79 8.32
CA PHE A 195 9.32 3.04 9.09
C PHE A 195 10.43 4.01 8.66
N ARG A 196 10.40 5.23 9.19
CA ARG A 196 11.42 6.26 8.95
C ARG A 196 12.19 6.55 10.23
N PRO A 197 13.43 6.07 10.41
CA PRO A 197 14.22 6.44 11.60
C PRO A 197 14.40 7.95 11.76
N THR A 198 14.50 8.70 10.65
CA THR A 198 14.74 10.14 10.67
C THR A 198 14.02 10.82 9.52
N LEU A 199 13.42 11.98 9.82
CA LEU A 199 12.70 12.81 8.88
C LEU A 199 13.03 14.29 9.08
N LEU A 200 13.48 14.96 8.03
CA LEU A 200 13.65 16.41 7.98
C LEU A 200 12.69 16.98 6.93
N SER A 201 11.94 18.01 7.29
CA SER A 201 10.97 18.64 6.40
C SER A 201 10.76 20.11 6.72
N VAL A 202 10.48 20.94 5.73
CA VAL A 202 10.22 22.38 5.93
C VAL A 202 8.97 22.59 6.79
N GLN A 203 8.98 23.60 7.65
CA GLN A 203 7.78 24.06 8.35
C GLN A 203 6.63 24.38 7.40
N GLY A 204 5.41 24.14 7.86
CA GLY A 204 4.18 24.26 7.07
C GLY A 204 3.91 23.04 6.17
N SER A 205 4.88 22.15 5.97
CA SER A 205 4.70 20.93 5.18
C SER A 205 3.70 19.95 5.80
N THR A 206 3.16 19.05 4.98
CA THR A 206 2.38 17.90 5.47
C THR A 206 3.24 16.65 5.34
N ILE A 207 3.59 16.06 6.47
CA ILE A 207 4.44 14.87 6.52
C ILE A 207 3.64 13.61 6.85
N ILE A 208 4.18 12.46 6.45
CA ILE A 208 3.66 11.14 6.81
C ILE A 208 4.82 10.33 7.38
N LEU A 209 4.61 9.78 8.58
CA LEU A 209 5.49 8.80 9.20
C LEU A 209 4.91 7.41 8.89
N PRO A 210 5.49 6.61 7.99
CA PRO A 210 4.99 5.28 7.71
C PRO A 210 5.24 4.37 8.92
N CYS A 211 4.29 3.47 9.16
CA CYS A 211 4.49 2.34 10.06
C CYS A 211 3.68 1.15 9.58
N ASP A 212 4.32 0.33 8.75
CA ASP A 212 3.74 -0.94 8.32
C ASP A 212 4.24 -2.05 9.25
N ALA A 213 3.35 -2.96 9.65
CA ALA A 213 3.72 -4.11 10.44
C ALA A 213 3.08 -5.39 9.91
N TRP A 214 3.84 -6.48 10.01
CA TRP A 214 3.40 -7.82 9.71
C TRP A 214 3.31 -8.64 10.99
N GLY A 215 2.33 -9.52 11.08
CA GLY A 215 2.13 -10.41 12.22
C GLY A 215 0.90 -11.26 11.98
N ASN A 216 0.80 -12.39 12.69
CA ASN A 216 -0.35 -13.27 12.64
C ASN A 216 -0.73 -13.69 14.07
N PRO A 217 -1.77 -13.11 14.68
CA PRO A 217 -2.79 -12.23 14.10
C PRO A 217 -2.26 -10.86 13.62
N ARG A 218 -2.99 -10.21 12.69
CA ARG A 218 -2.60 -8.90 12.15
C ARG A 218 -2.50 -7.87 13.28
N PRO A 219 -1.36 -7.15 13.41
CA PRO A 219 -1.17 -6.19 14.48
C PRO A 219 -2.03 -4.94 14.30
N GLN A 220 -2.43 -4.35 15.42
CA GLN A 220 -2.99 -3.00 15.49
C GLN A 220 -1.86 -1.99 15.69
N ILE A 221 -1.94 -0.87 14.99
CA ILE A 221 -0.92 0.18 15.03
C ILE A 221 -1.41 1.36 15.86
N PHE A 222 -0.57 1.83 16.77
CA PHE A 222 -0.78 3.04 17.58
C PHE A 222 0.49 3.87 17.61
N TRP A 223 0.36 5.14 17.98
CA TRP A 223 1.48 6.09 18.02
C TRP A 223 1.55 6.81 19.37
N GLN A 224 2.77 7.02 19.82
CA GLN A 224 3.11 7.80 21.00
C GLN A 224 4.18 8.84 20.64
N ILE A 225 4.27 9.91 21.42
CA ILE A 225 5.38 10.85 21.38
C ILE A 225 6.19 10.71 22.65
N ARG A 226 7.53 10.73 22.54
CA ARG A 226 8.41 10.73 23.70
C ARG A 226 8.47 12.14 24.28
N GLY A 227 7.94 12.31 25.48
CA GLY A 227 8.12 13.50 26.31
C GLY A 227 9.22 13.32 27.36
N ASP A 228 9.45 14.39 28.14
CA ASP A 228 10.51 14.44 29.15
C ASP A 228 10.33 13.39 30.28
N THR A 229 9.08 13.04 30.58
CA THR A 229 8.72 12.09 31.65
C THR A 229 8.40 10.68 31.16
N GLY A 230 8.48 10.43 29.84
CA GLY A 230 8.16 9.13 29.23
C GLY A 230 7.42 9.27 27.89
N ALA A 231 6.98 8.13 27.33
CA ALA A 231 6.13 8.13 26.15
C ALA A 231 4.67 8.40 26.53
N THR A 232 4.03 9.33 25.85
CA THR A 232 2.62 9.66 26.02
C THR A 232 1.87 9.45 24.72
N ASP A 233 0.57 9.16 24.82
CA ASP A 233 -0.29 9.12 23.65
C ASP A 233 -0.31 10.50 22.97
N LEU A 234 -0.52 10.50 21.66
CA LEU A 234 -0.60 11.75 20.90
C LEU A 234 -1.77 12.60 21.42
N GLU A 235 -1.50 13.88 21.66
CA GLU A 235 -2.54 14.83 22.03
C GLU A 235 -3.61 14.91 20.94
N ASN A 236 -4.82 15.33 21.32
CA ASN A 236 -5.95 15.45 20.40
C ASN A 236 -5.79 16.70 19.52
N ASP A 237 -4.82 16.68 18.61
CA ASP A 237 -4.53 17.71 17.63
C ASP A 237 -5.20 17.39 16.28
N SER A 238 -6.07 18.28 15.83
CA SER A 238 -6.77 18.17 14.54
C SER A 238 -5.87 18.03 13.30
N ARG A 239 -4.59 18.46 13.40
CA ARG A 239 -3.57 18.34 12.35
C ARG A 239 -3.00 16.93 12.26
N ILE A 240 -3.07 16.16 13.34
CA ILE A 240 -2.49 14.82 13.45
C ILE A 240 -3.58 13.78 13.20
N LYS A 241 -3.33 12.84 12.29
CA LYS A 241 -4.30 11.80 11.93
C LYS A 241 -3.62 10.45 11.72
N LEU A 242 -4.18 9.41 12.33
CA LEU A 242 -3.83 8.03 12.02
C LEU A 242 -4.47 7.62 10.68
N LEU A 243 -3.65 7.12 9.77
CA LEU A 243 -4.08 6.61 8.48
C LEU A 243 -4.48 5.12 8.58
N LYS A 244 -5.28 4.65 7.61
CA LYS A 244 -5.78 3.26 7.58
C LYS A 244 -4.67 2.22 7.45
N ASP A 245 -3.55 2.60 6.86
CA ASP A 245 -2.36 1.77 6.69
C ASP A 245 -1.46 1.75 7.94
N GLY A 246 -1.76 2.56 8.97
CA GLY A 246 -0.96 2.68 10.19
C GLY A 246 -0.01 3.88 10.19
N GLY A 247 0.10 4.61 9.08
CA GLY A 247 0.91 5.82 9.01
C GLY A 247 0.36 6.97 9.85
N LEU A 248 1.26 7.81 10.39
CA LEU A 248 0.89 9.04 11.09
C LEU A 248 1.03 10.24 10.16
N LEU A 249 -0.09 10.91 9.86
CA LEU A 249 -0.10 12.14 9.08
C LEU A 249 -0.07 13.35 10.02
N ILE A 250 0.87 14.27 9.80
CA ILE A 250 0.98 15.54 10.52
C ILE A 250 0.88 16.67 9.50
N LYS A 251 -0.19 17.46 9.57
CA LYS A 251 -0.39 18.63 8.71
C LYS A 251 0.28 19.87 9.28
N SER A 252 0.74 20.75 8.40
CA SER A 252 1.30 22.06 8.78
C SER A 252 2.38 21.93 9.85
N LEU A 253 3.46 21.21 9.54
CA LEU A 253 4.55 20.90 10.46
C LEU A 253 5.09 22.16 11.15
N GLN A 254 5.19 22.12 12.48
CA GLN A 254 5.62 23.23 13.33
C GLN A 254 6.88 22.86 14.12
N TRP A 255 7.59 23.85 14.64
CA TRP A 255 8.72 23.62 15.56
C TRP A 255 8.36 22.76 16.77
N ASN A 256 7.13 22.89 17.30
CA ASN A 256 6.66 22.10 18.44
C ASN A 256 6.40 20.62 18.09
N ASP A 257 6.36 20.27 16.80
CA ASP A 257 6.28 18.87 16.34
C ASP A 257 7.68 18.21 16.28
N LEU A 258 8.75 18.90 16.72
CA LEU A 258 10.08 18.32 16.87
C LEU A 258 10.06 17.27 17.98
N GLY A 259 10.54 16.07 17.68
CA GLY A 259 10.64 15.03 18.70
C GLY A 259 10.76 13.61 18.16
N GLU A 260 10.71 12.67 19.09
CA GLU A 260 10.72 11.24 18.82
C GLU A 260 9.30 10.68 18.86
N TYR A 261 8.82 10.24 17.70
CA TYR A 261 7.54 9.57 17.54
C TYR A 261 7.76 8.06 17.54
N ILE A 262 6.97 7.35 18.34
CA ILE A 262 7.09 5.91 18.54
C ILE A 262 5.86 5.24 17.92
N CYS A 263 6.07 4.46 16.88
CA CYS A 263 5.06 3.54 16.38
C CYS A 263 5.09 2.25 17.20
N ILE A 264 3.90 1.73 17.50
CA ILE A 264 3.69 0.53 18.28
C ILE A 264 2.79 -0.40 17.48
N ALA A 265 3.30 -1.58 17.15
CA ALA A 265 2.55 -2.66 16.52
C ALA A 265 2.23 -3.73 17.56
N ASN A 266 0.95 -3.87 17.92
CA ASN A 266 0.52 -4.74 19.01
C ASN A 266 -0.42 -5.86 18.52
N SER A 267 -0.27 -7.06 19.08
CA SER A 267 -1.17 -8.20 18.85
C SER A 267 -1.27 -9.06 20.11
N SER A 268 -2.13 -10.09 20.08
CA SER A 268 -2.22 -11.08 21.17
C SER A 268 -0.92 -11.85 21.44
N LEU A 269 0.06 -11.77 20.54
CA LEU A 269 1.35 -12.47 20.62
C LEU A 269 2.51 -11.55 21.05
N GLY A 270 2.24 -10.29 21.36
CA GLY A 270 3.24 -9.32 21.79
C GLY A 270 3.23 -8.04 20.96
N GLU A 271 4.32 -7.29 21.06
CA GLU A 271 4.44 -5.93 20.57
C GLU A 271 5.81 -5.70 19.92
N ASP A 272 5.87 -4.88 18.86
CA ASP A 272 7.09 -4.32 18.28
C ASP A 272 7.01 -2.80 18.21
N ARG A 273 8.16 -2.11 18.29
CA ARG A 273 8.24 -0.65 18.35
C ARG A 273 9.28 -0.11 17.39
N ALA A 274 8.95 1.00 16.74
CA ALA A 274 9.86 1.72 15.86
C ALA A 274 9.83 3.22 16.14
N MET A 275 10.99 3.85 16.16
CA MET A 275 11.12 5.26 16.51
C MET A 275 11.46 6.09 15.27
N THR A 276 10.81 7.26 15.16
CA THR A 276 11.02 8.24 14.11
C THR A 276 11.38 9.58 14.75
N PHE A 277 12.58 10.09 14.47
CA PHE A 277 12.95 11.45 14.86
C PHE A 277 12.51 12.45 13.78
N VAL A 278 11.65 13.39 14.14
CA VAL A 278 11.13 14.45 13.26
C VAL A 278 11.84 15.76 13.57
N TYR A 279 12.39 16.39 12.53
CA TYR A 279 13.07 17.68 12.63
C TYR A 279 12.50 18.70 11.62
N PRO A 280 11.74 19.69 12.08
CA PRO A 280 11.25 20.80 11.25
C PRO A 280 12.40 21.71 10.80
N LEU A 281 12.50 21.98 9.49
CA LEU A 281 13.44 22.93 8.91
C LEU A 281 12.80 24.30 8.79
N GLN A 282 13.59 25.36 9.02
CA GLN A 282 13.10 26.73 8.88
C GLN A 282 12.75 27.04 7.42
N SER A 283 11.58 27.63 7.20
CA SER A 283 11.22 28.17 5.88
C SER A 283 12.16 29.31 5.54
N SER A 284 12.78 29.28 4.35
CA SER A 284 13.71 30.32 3.88
C SER A 284 13.00 31.57 3.33
N ILE A 285 11.72 31.76 3.66
CA ILE A 285 10.94 32.93 3.24
C ILE A 285 11.11 34.02 4.30
N GLN A 286 12.05 34.93 4.06
CA GLN A 286 12.00 36.33 4.51
C GLN A 286 11.33 37.18 3.44
#